data_AF-A0A7C9F7L4-F1
#
_entry.id   AF-A0A7C9F7L4-F1
#
_cell.length_a   1.000
_cell.length_b   1.000
_cell.length_c   1.000
_cell.angle_alpha   90.00
_cell.angle_beta   90.00
_cell.angle_gamma   90.00
#
_symmetry.space_group_name_H-M   'P 1'
#
loop_
_entity.id
_entity.type
_entity.pdbx_description
1 polymer ?
#
loop_
_entity_poly.entity_id
_entity_poly.type
_entity_poly.pdbx_seq_one_letter_code
_entity_poly.pdbx_strand_id
1 'polypeptide(L)'
;MPIRYGLFNQLDMSQVMLATEMGVWATNNFLATNPTWAAINNSLAHVRCDWLHYRAADGQVAVGTHGRGMFSTDAFSTANAPISLTITSTLPASICKGLSFPIEIFATGAFSQGNEFQLELSNSSGSFTSGTVLIGTSATTTVTALIPDTEDLPVGSNYYIRAKSTAPEAFSVEAGPFTISEGGLLFAATMPVVSDPTPDGFTVAASLNAPGKAYFVVLGDNAPVPTNEQIKNGKAPDDKTALKWGVLDIPAANTTASLLVSGLMPGINYDVYFFKEATGPITSCAGELPVKRDILTSGSPLAYCVPTYSQGCSLGVVVADFQLTNTNLTYFNTGCSPGSFGYFGNTSTPLAQGQSYPFVFKTYIDSTGTYYPQHIAIWIDLNRNGTFEVSERLYRSTGTSVSNTWSGTLAIPANATPGMTRLRIRTQYAEHGTVDDPCETYAYGEAEDHLITLEDNSVIVSAQTGDWDMGTTWVGGQAPTGNQKVIIQPGHIVRINGLSVSAKEVSLVNGTLDVVNNGLLLLNGQ
;
A
#
# COMPACT_ATOMS: atom_id res chain seq x y z
N MET A 1 -2.27 19.14 -61.23
CA MET A 1 -2.36 20.25 -60.24
C MET A 1 -1.23 20.05 -59.24
N PRO A 2 -0.31 21.03 -59.04
CA PRO A 2 0.77 20.86 -58.09
C PRO A 2 0.26 20.70 -56.66
N ILE A 3 0.80 19.71 -55.94
CA ILE A 3 0.55 19.47 -54.52
C ILE A 3 1.65 20.21 -53.74
N ARG A 4 1.25 20.94 -52.70
CA ARG A 4 2.14 21.77 -51.87
C ARG A 4 2.33 21.19 -50.47
N TYR A 5 1.31 20.50 -49.95
CA TYR A 5 1.34 19.88 -48.63
C TYR A 5 0.39 18.68 -48.59
N GLY A 6 0.66 17.71 -47.73
CA GLY A 6 -0.22 16.55 -47.48
C GLY A 6 -0.32 16.23 -46.00
N LEU A 7 -1.50 15.78 -45.56
CA LEU A 7 -1.80 15.46 -44.18
C LEU A 7 -2.65 14.19 -44.09
N PHE A 8 -2.17 13.19 -43.36
CA PHE A 8 -2.97 12.03 -42.97
C PHE A 8 -3.89 12.38 -41.79
N ASN A 9 -5.11 11.85 -41.80
CA ASN A 9 -5.96 11.87 -40.62
C ASN A 9 -5.32 10.98 -39.53
N GLN A 10 -5.14 11.53 -38.33
CA GLN A 10 -4.53 10.82 -37.20
C GLN A 10 -5.46 9.77 -36.58
N LEU A 11 -6.77 9.85 -36.86
CA LEU A 11 -7.79 8.91 -36.38
C LEU A 11 -8.07 7.79 -37.41
N ASP A 12 -7.75 8.02 -38.68
CA ASP A 12 -7.91 7.05 -39.78
C ASP A 12 -6.88 7.32 -40.89
N MET A 13 -5.77 6.56 -40.88
CA MET A 13 -4.69 6.75 -41.84
C MET A 13 -5.06 6.41 -43.29
N SER A 14 -6.26 5.88 -43.56
CA SER A 14 -6.75 5.72 -44.93
C SER A 14 -7.19 7.06 -45.55
N GLN A 15 -7.43 8.09 -44.74
CA GLN A 15 -7.87 9.40 -45.21
C GLN A 15 -6.71 10.39 -45.33
N VAL A 16 -6.67 11.13 -46.44
CA VAL A 16 -5.61 12.10 -46.74
C VAL A 16 -6.20 13.40 -47.26
N MET A 17 -5.68 14.53 -46.76
CA MET A 17 -5.89 15.86 -47.33
C MET A 17 -4.63 16.37 -48.02
N LEU A 18 -4.81 17.04 -49.16
CA LEU A 18 -3.76 17.65 -49.97
C LEU A 18 -4.05 19.14 -50.19
N ALA A 19 -3.07 19.98 -49.88
CA ALA A 19 -3.08 21.40 -50.22
C ALA A 19 -2.52 21.59 -51.64
N THR A 20 -3.20 22.38 -52.46
CA THR A 20 -2.86 22.55 -53.88
C THR A 20 -2.94 24.01 -54.33
N GLU A 21 -2.55 24.27 -55.58
CA GLU A 21 -2.70 25.59 -56.23
C GLU A 21 -4.14 26.10 -56.35
N MET A 22 -5.13 25.21 -56.24
CA MET A 22 -6.55 25.56 -56.47
C MET A 22 -7.45 25.29 -55.24
N GLY A 23 -6.86 25.05 -54.06
CA GLY A 23 -7.57 24.74 -52.83
C GLY A 23 -7.14 23.41 -52.22
N VAL A 24 -8.01 22.80 -51.43
CA VAL A 24 -7.74 21.55 -50.72
C VAL A 24 -8.53 20.40 -51.33
N TRP A 25 -7.88 19.25 -51.46
CA TRP A 25 -8.49 18.00 -51.93
C TRP A 25 -8.37 16.92 -50.86
N ALA A 26 -9.38 16.05 -50.76
CA ALA A 26 -9.36 14.93 -49.84
C ALA A 26 -9.76 13.63 -50.51
N THR A 27 -9.27 12.52 -49.95
CA THR A 27 -9.74 11.17 -50.24
C THR A 27 -10.06 10.47 -48.93
N ASN A 28 -11.11 9.64 -48.96
CA ASN A 28 -11.50 8.80 -47.83
C ASN A 28 -10.81 7.43 -47.84
N ASN A 29 -10.09 7.08 -48.91
CA ASN A 29 -9.37 5.82 -49.00
C ASN A 29 -8.18 5.95 -49.96
N PHE A 30 -7.07 6.46 -49.43
CA PHE A 30 -5.79 6.61 -50.11
C PHE A 30 -5.14 5.27 -50.45
N LEU A 31 -5.52 4.19 -49.75
CA LEU A 31 -4.98 2.84 -49.95
C LEU A 31 -5.66 2.08 -51.10
N ALA A 32 -6.74 2.62 -51.68
CA ALA A 32 -7.38 2.03 -52.84
C ALA A 32 -6.44 1.99 -54.05
N THR A 33 -6.58 0.99 -54.92
CA THR A 33 -5.80 0.89 -56.17
C THR A 33 -6.00 2.10 -57.10
N ASN A 34 -7.16 2.75 -57.01
CA ASN A 34 -7.45 4.03 -57.67
C ASN A 34 -8.22 4.95 -56.70
N PRO A 35 -7.53 5.76 -55.88
CA PRO A 35 -8.18 6.63 -54.90
C PRO A 35 -9.04 7.70 -55.57
N THR A 36 -10.28 7.85 -55.09
CA THR A 36 -11.17 8.93 -55.51
C THR A 36 -10.86 10.21 -54.72
N TRP A 37 -10.75 11.33 -55.42
CA TRP A 37 -10.43 12.63 -54.81
C TRP A 37 -11.57 13.62 -55.02
N ALA A 38 -11.90 14.37 -53.97
CA ALA A 38 -12.89 15.43 -54.00
C ALA A 38 -12.28 16.74 -53.49
N ALA A 39 -12.67 17.86 -54.10
CA ALA A 39 -12.32 19.18 -53.60
C ALA A 39 -13.15 19.47 -52.34
N ILE A 40 -12.48 19.90 -51.26
CA ILE A 40 -13.12 20.27 -49.98
C ILE A 40 -13.01 21.78 -49.77
N ASN A 41 -13.59 22.53 -50.70
CA ASN A 41 -13.48 23.98 -50.83
C ASN A 41 -14.78 24.74 -50.50
N ASN A 42 -15.75 24.14 -49.80
CA ASN A 42 -17.12 24.67 -49.69
C ASN A 42 -17.22 26.16 -49.29
N SER A 43 -16.36 26.63 -48.39
CA SER A 43 -16.24 28.05 -48.01
C SER A 43 -14.85 28.64 -48.27
N LEU A 44 -14.00 27.89 -48.98
CA LEU A 44 -12.64 28.27 -49.32
C LEU A 44 -12.60 28.69 -50.80
N ALA A 45 -12.26 29.95 -51.06
CA ALA A 45 -12.08 30.41 -52.43
C ALA A 45 -11.03 29.56 -53.17
N HIS A 46 -11.13 29.45 -54.49
CA HIS A 46 -10.10 28.80 -55.31
C HIS A 46 -8.79 29.60 -55.26
N VAL A 47 -7.96 29.30 -54.27
CA VAL A 47 -6.66 29.92 -54.04
C VAL A 47 -5.63 28.88 -53.67
N ARG A 48 -4.37 29.23 -53.92
CA ARG A 48 -3.24 28.41 -53.51
C ARG A 48 -3.23 28.20 -52.00
N CYS A 49 -3.10 26.94 -51.60
CA CYS A 49 -2.96 26.51 -50.22
C CYS A 49 -1.57 25.92 -50.02
N ASP A 50 -0.81 26.47 -49.07
CA ASP A 50 0.61 26.16 -48.89
C ASP A 50 0.87 25.25 -47.68
N TRP A 51 -0.11 25.10 -46.76
CA TRP A 51 0.08 24.39 -45.49
C TRP A 51 -1.23 23.79 -44.94
N LEU A 52 -1.15 22.60 -44.35
CA LEU A 52 -2.22 21.98 -43.53
C LEU A 52 -1.68 21.62 -42.15
N HIS A 53 -2.50 21.78 -41.10
CA HIS A 53 -2.13 21.43 -39.73
C HIS A 53 -3.30 20.80 -38.96
N TYR A 54 -3.06 19.64 -38.35
CA TYR A 54 -4.03 18.93 -37.51
C TYR A 54 -3.89 19.33 -36.04
N ARG A 55 -5.01 19.62 -35.36
CA ARG A 55 -5.05 19.91 -33.93
C ARG A 55 -5.58 18.71 -33.15
N ALA A 56 -4.72 18.08 -32.35
CA ALA A 56 -5.07 16.86 -31.61
C ALA A 56 -6.19 17.02 -30.57
N ALA A 57 -6.40 18.23 -30.04
CA ALA A 57 -7.40 18.47 -28.99
C ALA A 57 -8.86 18.28 -29.46
N ASP A 58 -9.16 18.53 -30.73
CA ASP A 58 -10.53 18.45 -31.27
C ASP A 58 -10.61 17.91 -32.71
N GLY A 59 -9.47 17.52 -33.28
CA GLY A 59 -9.32 16.95 -34.60
C GLY A 59 -9.53 17.93 -35.77
N GLN A 60 -9.63 19.23 -35.52
CA GLN A 60 -9.76 20.21 -36.61
C GLN A 60 -8.47 20.32 -37.43
N VAL A 61 -8.62 20.60 -38.73
CA VAL A 61 -7.53 20.88 -39.66
C VAL A 61 -7.56 22.34 -40.06
N ALA A 62 -6.46 23.05 -39.87
CA ALA A 62 -6.25 24.40 -40.38
C ALA A 62 -5.51 24.37 -41.73
N VAL A 63 -5.86 25.28 -42.64
CA VAL A 63 -5.18 25.49 -43.92
C VAL A 63 -4.68 26.92 -44.04
N GLY A 64 -3.40 27.08 -44.37
CA GLY A 64 -2.78 28.37 -44.70
C GLY A 64 -2.91 28.67 -46.19
N THR A 65 -3.52 29.79 -46.55
CA THR A 65 -3.77 30.19 -47.94
C THR A 65 -2.86 31.33 -48.39
N HIS A 66 -2.58 31.42 -49.68
CA HIS A 66 -1.86 32.55 -50.23
C HIS A 66 -2.77 33.78 -50.36
N GLY A 67 -2.54 34.78 -49.50
CA GLY A 67 -3.20 36.09 -49.58
C GLY A 67 -4.62 36.16 -49.00
N ARG A 68 -5.14 35.10 -48.36
CA ARG A 68 -6.48 35.09 -47.73
C ARG A 68 -6.50 34.64 -46.27
N GLY A 69 -5.34 34.50 -45.64
CA GLY A 69 -5.23 34.10 -44.24
C GLY A 69 -5.41 32.59 -44.04
N MET A 70 -5.98 32.21 -42.89
CA MET A 70 -6.14 30.83 -42.45
C MET A 70 -7.61 30.45 -42.36
N PHE A 71 -7.93 29.23 -42.81
CA PHE A 71 -9.27 28.64 -42.71
C PHE A 71 -9.17 27.33 -41.93
N SER A 72 -10.28 26.85 -41.36
CA SER A 72 -10.32 25.54 -40.69
C SER A 72 -11.47 24.68 -41.18
N THR A 73 -11.33 23.38 -41.00
CA THR A 73 -12.36 22.38 -41.26
C THR A 73 -12.36 21.35 -40.13
N ASP A 74 -13.54 20.81 -39.85
CA ASP A 74 -13.80 19.70 -38.95
C ASP A 74 -13.82 18.35 -39.69
N ALA A 75 -13.38 18.30 -40.94
CA ALA A 75 -13.42 17.07 -41.75
C ALA A 75 -12.64 15.89 -41.13
N PHE A 76 -11.66 16.13 -40.26
CA PHE A 76 -10.98 15.11 -39.45
C PHE A 76 -11.29 15.22 -37.93
N SER A 77 -12.33 15.97 -37.56
CA SER A 77 -12.71 16.15 -36.16
C SER A 77 -13.09 14.82 -35.52
N THR A 78 -12.79 14.68 -34.23
CA THR A 78 -13.22 13.55 -33.40
C THR A 78 -14.75 13.38 -33.40
N ALA A 79 -15.52 14.45 -33.61
CA ALA A 79 -16.97 14.40 -33.76
C ALA A 79 -17.42 13.71 -35.06
N ASN A 80 -16.58 13.74 -36.10
CA ASN A 80 -16.83 13.14 -37.42
C ASN A 80 -16.08 11.82 -37.61
N ALA A 81 -15.30 11.39 -36.61
CA ALA A 81 -14.58 10.12 -36.66
C ALA A 81 -15.56 8.95 -36.67
N PRO A 82 -15.25 7.86 -37.41
CA PRO A 82 -16.01 6.64 -37.30
C PRO A 82 -16.02 6.18 -35.85
N ILE A 83 -17.17 5.69 -35.41
CA ILE A 83 -17.31 5.21 -34.05
C ILE A 83 -16.50 3.94 -33.91
N SER A 84 -15.61 3.92 -32.93
CA SER A 84 -14.83 2.74 -32.59
C SER A 84 -14.73 2.59 -31.08
N LEU A 85 -14.65 1.34 -30.64
CA LEU A 85 -14.47 0.95 -29.26
C LEU A 85 -13.29 -0.02 -29.18
N THR A 86 -12.44 0.15 -28.17
CA THR A 86 -11.32 -0.75 -27.91
C THR A 86 -11.22 -0.98 -26.40
N ILE A 87 -11.24 -2.24 -25.97
CA ILE A 87 -10.93 -2.58 -24.57
C ILE A 87 -9.43 -2.39 -24.37
N THR A 88 -9.03 -1.53 -23.44
CA THR A 88 -7.61 -1.25 -23.14
C THR A 88 -7.09 -1.98 -21.90
N SER A 89 -8.00 -2.49 -21.06
CA SER A 89 -7.65 -3.31 -19.91
C SER A 89 -7.02 -4.64 -20.34
N THR A 90 -5.95 -5.04 -19.64
CA THR A 90 -5.42 -6.40 -19.75
C THR A 90 -6.27 -7.35 -18.89
N LEU A 91 -6.84 -8.39 -19.50
CA LEU A 91 -7.67 -9.36 -18.78
C LEU A 91 -6.82 -10.41 -18.06
N PRO A 92 -7.21 -10.86 -16.85
CA PRO A 92 -6.63 -12.04 -16.22
C PRO A 92 -6.87 -13.30 -17.05
N ALA A 93 -5.94 -14.26 -17.01
CA ALA A 93 -6.08 -15.54 -17.71
C ALA A 93 -7.22 -16.43 -17.18
N SER A 94 -7.64 -16.20 -15.93
CA SER A 94 -8.73 -16.93 -15.26
C SER A 94 -9.53 -15.97 -14.37
N ILE A 95 -10.85 -16.06 -14.42
CA ILE A 95 -11.80 -15.20 -13.72
C ILE A 95 -12.89 -16.10 -13.12
N CYS A 96 -13.21 -15.96 -11.84
CA CYS A 96 -14.30 -16.76 -11.27
C CYS A 96 -15.66 -16.16 -11.56
N LYS A 97 -16.66 -17.03 -11.56
CA LYS A 97 -18.05 -16.62 -11.31
C LYS A 97 -18.17 -15.76 -10.04
N GLY A 98 -19.04 -14.75 -10.10
CA GLY A 98 -19.33 -13.82 -9.02
C GLY A 98 -18.33 -12.68 -8.84
N LEU A 99 -17.18 -12.69 -9.54
CA LEU A 99 -16.17 -11.65 -9.41
C LEU A 99 -16.56 -10.38 -10.19
N SER A 100 -16.38 -9.21 -9.57
CA SER A 100 -16.49 -7.91 -10.24
C SER A 100 -15.14 -7.23 -10.41
N PHE A 101 -14.88 -6.61 -11.57
CA PHE A 101 -13.64 -5.89 -11.87
C PHE A 101 -13.86 -4.75 -12.87
N PRO A 102 -13.09 -3.66 -12.82
CA PRO A 102 -13.22 -2.56 -13.76
C PRO A 102 -12.58 -2.91 -15.13
N ILE A 103 -13.21 -2.43 -16.19
CA ILE A 103 -12.71 -2.48 -17.58
C ILE A 103 -12.74 -1.07 -18.17
N GLU A 104 -11.62 -0.68 -18.75
CA GLU A 104 -11.43 0.58 -19.46
C GLU A 104 -11.66 0.38 -20.96
N ILE A 105 -12.49 1.26 -21.52
CA ILE A 105 -12.81 1.31 -22.95
C ILE A 105 -12.26 2.61 -23.53
N PHE A 106 -11.46 2.51 -24.58
CA PHE A 106 -11.14 3.65 -25.42
C PHE A 106 -12.20 3.79 -26.52
N ALA A 107 -12.85 4.95 -26.61
CA ALA A 107 -13.92 5.22 -27.56
C ALA A 107 -13.63 6.45 -28.43
N THR A 108 -13.93 6.37 -29.73
CA THR A 108 -13.83 7.49 -30.69
C THR A 108 -15.17 7.74 -31.38
N GLY A 109 -15.36 8.93 -31.95
CA GLY A 109 -16.59 9.33 -32.64
C GLY A 109 -17.58 10.06 -31.73
N ALA A 110 -18.72 10.45 -32.29
CA ALA A 110 -19.81 11.10 -31.56
C ALA A 110 -20.86 10.09 -31.08
N PHE A 111 -21.19 10.15 -29.79
CA PHE A 111 -22.24 9.34 -29.17
C PHE A 111 -23.46 10.21 -28.86
N SER A 112 -24.65 9.62 -28.99
CA SER A 112 -25.90 10.33 -28.69
C SER A 112 -26.07 10.56 -27.19
N GLN A 113 -26.86 11.57 -26.82
CA GLN A 113 -27.23 11.77 -25.42
C GLN A 113 -27.93 10.52 -24.88
N GLY A 114 -27.50 10.02 -23.72
CA GLY A 114 -28.02 8.78 -23.13
C GLY A 114 -27.36 7.50 -23.66
N ASN A 115 -26.27 7.61 -24.43
CA ASN A 115 -25.44 6.46 -24.77
C ASN A 115 -24.86 5.81 -23.49
N GLU A 116 -24.87 4.49 -23.48
CA GLU A 116 -24.25 3.65 -22.47
C GLU A 116 -23.22 2.74 -23.12
N PHE A 117 -22.15 2.46 -22.38
CA PHE A 117 -21.17 1.44 -22.70
C PHE A 117 -21.52 0.18 -21.93
N GLN A 118 -21.71 -0.90 -22.67
CA GLN A 118 -22.09 -2.22 -22.19
C GLN A 118 -20.93 -3.18 -22.39
N LEU A 119 -20.76 -4.11 -21.46
CA LEU A 119 -19.84 -5.23 -21.61
C LEU A 119 -20.65 -6.51 -21.79
N GLU A 120 -20.35 -7.23 -22.87
CA GLU A 120 -20.94 -8.51 -23.18
C GLU A 120 -19.90 -9.61 -22.98
N LEU A 121 -20.33 -10.73 -22.41
CA LEU A 121 -19.58 -11.97 -22.25
C LEU A 121 -20.06 -12.98 -23.29
N SER A 122 -19.12 -13.62 -23.99
CA SER A 122 -19.41 -14.71 -24.92
C SER A 122 -19.95 -15.94 -24.19
N ASN A 123 -20.51 -16.89 -24.92
CA ASN A 123 -20.71 -18.23 -24.38
C ASN A 123 -19.37 -19.00 -24.21
N SER A 124 -19.42 -20.23 -23.68
CA SER A 124 -18.24 -21.08 -23.42
C SER A 124 -17.45 -21.53 -24.66
N SER A 125 -18.03 -21.34 -25.86
CA SER A 125 -17.35 -21.59 -27.13
C SER A 125 -16.69 -20.34 -27.70
N GLY A 126 -16.80 -19.19 -27.03
CA GLY A 126 -16.26 -17.91 -27.48
C GLY A 126 -17.19 -17.15 -28.43
N SER A 127 -18.45 -17.55 -28.56
CA SER A 127 -19.39 -16.94 -29.51
C SER A 127 -20.30 -15.93 -28.83
N PHE A 128 -20.52 -14.80 -29.52
CA PHE A 128 -21.47 -13.75 -29.15
C PHE A 128 -22.79 -13.79 -29.93
N THR A 129 -23.02 -14.82 -30.74
CA THR A 129 -24.26 -14.94 -31.52
C THR A 129 -25.36 -15.69 -30.78
N SER A 130 -25.00 -16.44 -29.73
CA SER A 130 -25.94 -17.19 -28.88
C SER A 130 -25.40 -17.27 -27.45
N GLY A 131 -26.27 -17.11 -26.45
CA GLY A 131 -25.87 -17.19 -25.05
C GLY A 131 -24.98 -16.03 -24.57
N THR A 132 -25.07 -14.86 -25.23
CA THR A 132 -24.38 -13.64 -24.81
C THR A 132 -24.96 -13.13 -23.50
N VAL A 133 -24.09 -12.78 -22.55
CA VAL A 133 -24.50 -12.27 -21.24
C VAL A 133 -24.03 -10.84 -21.07
N LEU A 134 -24.93 -9.95 -20.67
CA LEU A 134 -24.57 -8.58 -20.29
C LEU A 134 -23.94 -8.62 -18.88
N ILE A 135 -22.67 -8.24 -18.79
CA ILE A 135 -21.88 -8.31 -17.54
C ILE A 135 -21.57 -6.94 -16.95
N GLY A 136 -21.94 -5.84 -17.60
CA GLY A 136 -21.74 -4.49 -17.06
C GLY A 136 -22.34 -3.41 -17.95
N THR A 137 -22.70 -2.28 -17.36
CA THR A 137 -23.22 -1.10 -18.07
C THR A 137 -22.78 0.17 -17.35
N SER A 138 -22.34 1.19 -18.10
CA SER A 138 -21.96 2.50 -17.56
C SER A 138 -22.23 3.62 -18.56
N ALA A 139 -22.48 4.83 -18.08
CA ALA A 139 -22.52 6.03 -18.92
C ALA A 139 -21.11 6.56 -19.26
N THR A 140 -20.07 6.05 -18.60
CA THR A 140 -18.67 6.41 -18.82
C THR A 140 -17.89 5.25 -19.44
N THR A 141 -16.68 5.55 -19.92
CA THR A 141 -15.78 4.57 -20.55
C THR A 141 -15.18 3.55 -19.58
N THR A 142 -15.35 3.76 -18.28
CA THR A 142 -14.97 2.79 -17.24
C THR A 142 -16.23 2.01 -16.84
N VAL A 143 -16.26 0.71 -17.15
CA VAL A 143 -17.41 -0.17 -16.86
C VAL A 143 -16.98 -1.22 -15.84
N THR A 144 -17.77 -1.40 -14.78
CA THR A 144 -17.55 -2.52 -13.84
C THR A 144 -18.21 -3.77 -14.40
N ALA A 145 -17.41 -4.76 -14.75
CA ALA A 145 -17.86 -6.09 -15.14
C ALA A 145 -18.19 -6.92 -13.89
N LEU A 146 -19.21 -7.77 -13.95
CA LEU A 146 -19.56 -8.81 -12.98
C LEU A 146 -19.76 -10.13 -13.73
N ILE A 147 -18.90 -11.13 -13.50
CA ILE A 147 -19.15 -12.47 -14.05
C ILE A 147 -20.31 -13.09 -13.27
N PRO A 148 -21.42 -13.49 -13.91
CA PRO A 148 -22.55 -14.08 -13.22
C PRO A 148 -22.16 -15.33 -12.43
N ASP A 149 -22.69 -15.47 -11.22
CA ASP A 149 -22.62 -16.71 -10.44
C ASP A 149 -23.92 -17.49 -10.59
N THR A 150 -24.07 -18.13 -11.75
CA THR A 150 -25.27 -18.87 -12.12
C THR A 150 -24.90 -20.24 -12.67
N GLU A 151 -25.74 -21.23 -12.42
CA GLU A 151 -25.63 -22.58 -13.00
C GLU A 151 -25.60 -22.54 -14.55
N ASP A 152 -26.29 -21.57 -15.16
CA ASP A 152 -26.38 -21.41 -16.62
C ASP A 152 -25.08 -20.90 -17.28
N LEU A 153 -24.10 -20.45 -16.49
CA LEU A 153 -22.78 -20.06 -16.98
C LEU A 153 -21.80 -21.21 -16.72
N PRO A 154 -21.46 -22.04 -17.70
CA PRO A 154 -20.53 -23.16 -17.46
C PRO A 154 -19.09 -22.68 -17.28
N VAL A 155 -18.30 -23.40 -16.49
CA VAL A 155 -16.85 -23.18 -16.45
C VAL A 155 -16.20 -23.59 -17.78
N GLY A 156 -15.11 -22.94 -18.19
CA GLY A 156 -14.46 -23.21 -19.47
C GLY A 156 -13.39 -22.19 -19.84
N SER A 157 -12.55 -22.50 -20.83
CA SER A 157 -11.32 -21.74 -21.13
C SER A 157 -11.39 -20.84 -22.37
N ASN A 158 -12.56 -20.71 -23.01
CA ASN A 158 -12.69 -20.04 -24.32
C ASN A 158 -13.66 -18.86 -24.27
N TYR A 159 -13.64 -18.10 -23.17
CA TYR A 159 -14.50 -16.93 -23.01
C TYR A 159 -13.82 -15.66 -23.54
N TYR A 160 -14.62 -14.76 -24.09
CA TYR A 160 -14.23 -13.44 -24.57
C TYR A 160 -15.19 -12.38 -24.03
N ILE A 161 -14.69 -11.15 -23.87
CA ILE A 161 -15.52 -9.97 -23.58
C ILE A 161 -15.46 -9.03 -24.78
N ARG A 162 -16.57 -8.37 -25.11
CA ARG A 162 -16.57 -7.24 -26.04
C ARG A 162 -17.34 -6.07 -25.43
N ALA A 163 -16.90 -4.86 -25.75
CA ALA A 163 -17.63 -3.65 -25.43
C ALA A 163 -18.66 -3.34 -26.52
N LYS A 164 -19.79 -2.76 -26.12
CA LYS A 164 -20.86 -2.30 -27.00
C LYS A 164 -21.28 -0.89 -26.59
N SER A 165 -21.48 0.01 -27.55
CA SER A 165 -22.18 1.28 -27.31
C SER A 165 -23.65 1.15 -27.68
N THR A 166 -24.55 1.82 -26.98
CA THR A 166 -26.00 1.74 -27.26
C THR A 166 -26.46 2.74 -28.32
N ALA A 167 -25.78 3.88 -28.48
CA ALA A 167 -26.19 4.92 -29.41
C ALA A 167 -25.02 5.83 -29.88
N PRO A 168 -24.53 5.67 -31.12
CA PRO A 168 -24.84 4.61 -32.07
C PRO A 168 -24.36 3.24 -31.60
N GLU A 169 -24.96 2.18 -32.15
CA GLU A 169 -24.50 0.82 -31.88
C GLU A 169 -23.15 0.56 -32.56
N ALA A 170 -22.15 0.22 -31.75
CA ALA A 170 -20.83 -0.20 -32.21
C ALA A 170 -20.27 -1.25 -31.25
N PHE A 171 -19.37 -2.09 -31.74
CA PHE A 171 -18.72 -3.15 -30.96
C PHE A 171 -17.20 -2.98 -30.98
N SER A 172 -16.55 -3.34 -29.88
CA SER A 172 -15.09 -3.47 -29.86
C SER A 172 -14.62 -4.77 -30.49
N VAL A 173 -13.31 -4.85 -30.73
CA VAL A 173 -12.63 -6.13 -30.88
C VAL A 173 -12.83 -6.96 -29.59
N GLU A 174 -12.96 -8.27 -29.76
CA GLU A 174 -13.14 -9.23 -28.67
C GLU A 174 -11.82 -9.36 -27.86
N ALA A 175 -11.91 -9.25 -26.54
CA ALA A 175 -10.79 -9.40 -25.61
C ALA A 175 -10.85 -10.78 -24.94
N GLY A 176 -9.81 -11.59 -25.14
CA GLY A 176 -9.71 -12.97 -24.68
C GLY A 176 -8.73 -13.79 -25.54
N PRO A 177 -8.71 -15.13 -25.41
CA PRO A 177 -9.58 -15.93 -24.54
C PRO A 177 -9.14 -15.86 -23.07
N PHE A 178 -10.07 -16.11 -22.16
CA PHE A 178 -9.78 -16.36 -20.74
C PHE A 178 -10.63 -17.51 -20.21
N THR A 179 -10.26 -17.98 -19.01
CA THR A 179 -10.96 -19.07 -18.32
C THR A 179 -11.99 -18.54 -17.33
N ILE A 180 -13.20 -19.11 -17.34
CA ILE A 180 -14.16 -18.99 -16.24
C ILE A 180 -14.08 -20.23 -15.37
N SER A 181 -13.87 -20.03 -14.06
CA SER A 181 -13.87 -21.08 -13.03
C SER A 181 -15.09 -20.98 -12.11
N GLU A 182 -15.33 -22.01 -11.29
CA GLU A 182 -16.45 -22.03 -10.34
C GLU A 182 -16.45 -20.81 -9.40
N GLY A 183 -17.63 -20.52 -8.83
CA GLY A 183 -17.85 -19.44 -7.87
C GLY A 183 -16.82 -19.48 -6.74
N GLY A 184 -16.12 -18.37 -6.57
CA GLY A 184 -15.05 -18.26 -5.57
C GLY A 184 -15.58 -18.11 -4.15
N LEU A 185 -14.67 -18.24 -3.18
CA LEU A 185 -14.93 -17.75 -1.83
C LEU A 185 -15.16 -16.24 -1.91
N LEU A 186 -16.27 -15.73 -1.38
CA LEU A 186 -16.66 -14.31 -1.37
C LEU A 186 -16.81 -13.80 0.06
N PHE A 187 -16.53 -12.51 0.27
CA PHE A 187 -17.00 -11.85 1.48
C PHE A 187 -18.53 -11.73 1.42
N ALA A 188 -19.19 -12.00 2.54
CA ALA A 188 -20.64 -11.79 2.64
C ALA A 188 -20.98 -10.31 2.41
N ALA A 189 -22.22 -10.02 2.02
CA ALA A 189 -22.66 -8.66 1.77
C ALA A 189 -22.33 -7.72 2.96
N THR A 190 -21.87 -6.52 2.63
CA THR A 190 -21.38 -5.48 3.57
C THR A 190 -20.14 -5.82 4.40
N MET A 191 -19.50 -6.98 4.19
CA MET A 191 -18.25 -7.39 4.86
C MET A 191 -17.04 -7.27 3.91
N PRO A 192 -15.79 -7.23 4.42
CA PRO A 192 -15.40 -7.03 5.81
C PRO A 192 -15.70 -5.61 6.31
N VAL A 193 -15.67 -5.41 7.62
CA VAL A 193 -15.89 -4.11 8.26
C VAL A 193 -14.85 -3.84 9.34
N VAL A 194 -14.65 -2.55 9.60
CA VAL A 194 -13.91 -2.00 10.72
C VAL A 194 -14.88 -1.11 11.50
N SER A 195 -14.98 -1.30 12.82
CA SER A 195 -15.98 -0.64 13.65
C SER A 195 -15.43 -0.32 15.04
N ASP A 196 -16.22 0.40 15.83
CA ASP A 196 -15.98 0.63 17.27
C ASP A 196 -14.57 1.21 17.56
N PRO A 197 -14.20 2.35 16.96
CA PRO A 197 -12.89 2.94 17.18
C PRO A 197 -12.71 3.35 18.64
N THR A 198 -11.60 2.93 19.23
CA THR A 198 -11.12 3.31 20.57
C THR A 198 -9.91 4.25 20.43
N PRO A 199 -9.40 4.84 21.52
CA PRO A 199 -8.16 5.62 21.45
C PRO A 199 -6.92 4.79 21.10
N ASP A 200 -6.99 3.47 21.21
CA ASP A 200 -5.86 2.58 20.95
C ASP A 200 -6.10 1.57 19.83
N GLY A 201 -7.21 1.66 19.09
CA GLY A 201 -7.64 0.54 18.29
C GLY A 201 -9.05 0.63 17.71
N PHE A 202 -9.54 -0.52 17.28
CA PHE A 202 -10.86 -0.74 16.68
C PHE A 202 -11.14 -2.23 16.54
N THR A 203 -12.39 -2.59 16.23
CA THR A 203 -12.79 -3.97 15.92
C THR A 203 -12.68 -4.22 14.43
N VAL A 204 -12.06 -5.34 14.02
CA VAL A 204 -12.16 -5.89 12.67
C VAL A 204 -13.18 -7.02 12.66
N ALA A 205 -13.99 -7.12 11.62
CA ALA A 205 -14.91 -8.24 11.44
C ALA A 205 -15.03 -8.67 9.97
N ALA A 206 -15.15 -9.98 9.76
CA ALA A 206 -15.30 -10.59 8.44
C ALA A 206 -16.34 -11.72 8.47
N SER A 207 -17.03 -11.91 7.34
CA SER A 207 -17.89 -13.06 7.08
C SER A 207 -17.72 -13.48 5.63
N LEU A 208 -17.85 -14.78 5.36
CA LEU A 208 -17.63 -15.39 4.06
C LEU A 208 -18.82 -16.26 3.65
N ASN A 209 -19.05 -16.45 2.35
CA ASN A 209 -20.10 -17.33 1.84
C ASN A 209 -19.82 -18.84 2.07
N ALA A 210 -18.65 -19.20 2.59
CA ALA A 210 -18.24 -20.56 2.96
C ALA A 210 -17.24 -20.53 4.12
N PRO A 211 -16.97 -21.66 4.80
CA PRO A 211 -15.90 -21.75 5.80
C PRO A 211 -14.54 -21.34 5.21
N GLY A 212 -13.76 -20.58 5.99
CA GLY A 212 -12.47 -20.08 5.54
C GLY A 212 -11.77 -19.19 6.57
N LYS A 213 -10.76 -18.46 6.11
CA LYS A 213 -9.98 -17.49 6.86
C LYS A 213 -10.09 -16.12 6.20
N ALA A 214 -10.16 -15.07 6.99
CA ALA A 214 -9.96 -13.70 6.54
C ALA A 214 -8.74 -13.11 7.25
N TYR A 215 -7.67 -12.90 6.49
CA TYR A 215 -6.45 -12.23 6.93
C TYR A 215 -6.64 -10.71 6.83
N PHE A 216 -5.99 -9.97 7.71
CA PHE A 216 -5.94 -8.54 7.63
C PHE A 216 -4.58 -7.98 8.03
N VAL A 217 -4.24 -6.82 7.47
CA VAL A 217 -3.12 -5.97 7.89
C VAL A 217 -3.63 -4.55 8.11
N VAL A 218 -3.05 -3.87 9.09
CA VAL A 218 -3.29 -2.46 9.38
C VAL A 218 -2.02 -1.68 9.03
N LEU A 219 -2.18 -0.68 8.18
CA LEU A 219 -1.11 0.18 7.66
C LEU A 219 -1.43 1.65 7.98
N GLY A 220 -0.44 2.52 7.88
CA GLY A 220 -0.66 3.96 8.01
C GLY A 220 -1.59 4.50 6.92
N ASP A 221 -2.15 5.68 7.15
CA ASP A 221 -3.02 6.39 6.19
C ASP A 221 -2.35 6.54 4.81
N ASN A 222 -3.11 6.28 3.74
CA ASN A 222 -2.68 6.34 2.34
C ASN A 222 -1.51 5.39 1.99
N ALA A 223 -1.43 4.23 2.65
CA ALA A 223 -0.44 3.22 2.31
C ALA A 223 -0.70 2.65 0.91
N PRO A 224 0.35 2.25 0.16
CA PRO A 224 0.17 1.49 -1.07
C PRO A 224 -0.58 0.18 -0.80
N VAL A 225 -1.29 -0.33 -1.81
CA VAL A 225 -2.03 -1.59 -1.68
C VAL A 225 -1.04 -2.76 -1.56
N PRO A 226 -1.06 -3.56 -0.46
CA PRO A 226 -0.21 -4.75 -0.34
C PRO A 226 -0.71 -5.88 -1.23
N THR A 227 0.16 -6.84 -1.55
CA THR A 227 -0.23 -8.06 -2.27
C THR A 227 -0.95 -9.05 -1.33
N ASN A 228 -1.70 -10.00 -1.91
CA ASN A 228 -2.38 -11.04 -1.13
C ASN A 228 -1.41 -11.88 -0.28
N GLU A 229 -0.21 -12.15 -0.80
CA GLU A 229 0.83 -12.88 -0.07
C GLU A 229 1.38 -12.07 1.10
N GLN A 230 1.59 -10.76 0.90
CA GLN A 230 2.00 -9.86 1.97
C GLN A 230 0.96 -9.82 3.10
N ILE A 231 -0.33 -9.71 2.78
CA ILE A 231 -1.39 -9.70 3.80
C ILE A 231 -1.39 -11.00 4.62
N LYS A 232 -1.31 -12.16 3.95
CA LYS A 232 -1.28 -13.46 4.63
C LYS A 232 -0.08 -13.62 5.56
N ASN A 233 1.04 -12.99 5.23
CA ASN A 233 2.27 -13.02 6.00
C ASN A 233 2.42 -11.83 6.98
N GLY A 234 1.37 -11.01 7.16
CA GLY A 234 1.41 -9.87 8.06
C GLY A 234 2.37 -8.75 7.63
N LYS A 235 2.55 -8.57 6.32
CA LYS A 235 3.50 -7.64 5.71
C LYS A 235 2.83 -6.42 5.08
N ALA A 236 3.53 -5.31 5.11
CA ALA A 236 3.27 -4.10 4.35
C ALA A 236 3.82 -4.23 2.90
N PRO A 237 3.51 -3.29 2.00
CA PRO A 237 3.96 -3.34 0.60
C PRO A 237 5.49 -3.37 0.40
N ASP A 238 6.26 -2.91 1.38
CA ASP A 238 7.73 -2.92 1.39
C ASP A 238 8.32 -4.19 2.03
N ASP A 239 7.51 -5.25 2.20
CA ASP A 239 7.84 -6.54 2.83
C ASP A 239 8.27 -6.47 4.31
N LYS A 240 8.17 -5.30 4.92
CA LYS A 240 8.30 -5.16 6.36
C LYS A 240 7.02 -5.55 7.06
N THR A 241 7.10 -5.85 8.35
CA THR A 241 5.92 -6.23 9.13
C THR A 241 4.94 -5.04 9.19
N ALA A 242 3.66 -5.32 8.94
CA ALA A 242 2.59 -4.33 9.07
C ALA A 242 2.47 -3.82 10.52
N LEU A 243 1.82 -2.67 10.71
CA LEU A 243 1.66 -2.06 12.04
C LEU A 243 0.89 -2.99 12.99
N LYS A 244 -0.18 -3.62 12.48
CA LYS A 244 -0.88 -4.76 13.09
C LYS A 244 -1.31 -5.73 12.01
N TRP A 245 -1.53 -6.98 12.37
CA TRP A 245 -2.05 -7.99 11.45
C TRP A 245 -2.73 -9.11 12.24
N GLY A 246 -3.54 -9.91 11.57
CA GLY A 246 -4.17 -11.07 12.18
C GLY A 246 -4.98 -11.89 11.19
N VAL A 247 -5.62 -12.92 11.73
CA VAL A 247 -6.49 -13.83 10.98
C VAL A 247 -7.79 -14.04 11.74
N LEU A 248 -8.90 -14.03 11.01
CA LEU A 248 -10.23 -14.37 11.49
C LEU A 248 -10.61 -15.75 10.94
N ASP A 249 -10.73 -16.73 11.82
CA ASP A 249 -11.24 -18.05 11.49
C ASP A 249 -12.76 -18.04 11.40
N ILE A 250 -13.30 -18.39 10.23
CA ILE A 250 -14.74 -18.38 9.93
C ILE A 250 -15.19 -19.83 9.74
N PRO A 251 -15.77 -20.47 10.78
CA PRO A 251 -16.01 -21.91 10.80
C PRO A 251 -17.17 -22.35 9.91
N ALA A 252 -18.07 -21.43 9.54
CA ALA A 252 -19.24 -21.72 8.71
C ALA A 252 -19.61 -20.53 7.83
N ALA A 253 -20.25 -20.82 6.69
CA ALA A 253 -20.81 -19.81 5.79
C ALA A 253 -21.70 -18.81 6.54
N ASN A 254 -21.57 -17.52 6.21
CA ASN A 254 -22.35 -16.41 6.73
C ASN A 254 -22.29 -16.25 8.26
N THR A 255 -21.25 -16.79 8.91
CA THR A 255 -20.93 -16.48 10.30
C THR A 255 -19.92 -15.34 10.35
N THR A 256 -20.09 -14.42 11.30
CA THR A 256 -19.18 -13.29 11.49
C THR A 256 -18.15 -13.66 12.54
N ALA A 257 -16.88 -13.55 12.18
CA ALA A 257 -15.76 -13.56 13.11
C ALA A 257 -15.27 -12.12 13.32
N SER A 258 -14.87 -11.79 14.54
CA SER A 258 -14.37 -10.45 14.90
C SER A 258 -13.19 -10.52 15.85
N LEU A 259 -12.31 -9.53 15.77
CA LEU A 259 -11.15 -9.38 16.64
C LEU A 259 -10.97 -7.90 17.01
N LEU A 260 -10.64 -7.64 18.28
CA LEU A 260 -10.22 -6.31 18.72
C LEU A 260 -8.75 -6.11 18.35
N VAL A 261 -8.46 -5.09 17.55
CA VAL A 261 -7.11 -4.60 17.28
C VAL A 261 -6.81 -3.48 18.27
N SER A 262 -5.69 -3.57 18.99
CA SER A 262 -5.30 -2.61 20.02
C SER A 262 -3.82 -2.21 19.91
N GLY A 263 -3.42 -1.21 20.71
CA GLY A 263 -2.05 -0.69 20.76
C GLY A 263 -1.65 0.21 19.58
N LEU A 264 -2.61 0.79 18.85
CA LEU A 264 -2.43 1.85 17.86
C LEU A 264 -2.38 3.24 18.54
N MET A 265 -2.09 4.28 17.75
CA MET A 265 -2.09 5.67 18.23
C MET A 265 -3.51 6.28 18.15
N PRO A 266 -3.88 7.16 19.10
CA PRO A 266 -5.18 7.86 19.10
C PRO A 266 -5.28 8.92 18.00
N GLY A 267 -6.49 9.15 17.48
CA GLY A 267 -6.78 10.21 16.52
C GLY A 267 -6.09 10.07 15.15
N ILE A 268 -5.65 8.87 14.77
CA ILE A 268 -4.93 8.61 13.52
C ILE A 268 -5.78 7.78 12.56
N ASN A 269 -5.75 8.14 11.28
CA ASN A 269 -6.32 7.32 10.20
C ASN A 269 -5.43 6.13 9.90
N TYR A 270 -6.05 4.97 9.68
CA TYR A 270 -5.40 3.74 9.28
C TYR A 270 -6.10 3.11 8.09
N ASP A 271 -5.29 2.50 7.23
CA ASP A 271 -5.74 1.67 6.11
C ASP A 271 -5.73 0.21 6.54
N VAL A 272 -6.87 -0.47 6.46
CA VAL A 272 -7.02 -1.89 6.78
C VAL A 272 -7.31 -2.68 5.51
N TYR A 273 -6.40 -3.59 5.16
CA TYR A 273 -6.54 -4.45 3.98
C TYR A 273 -6.89 -5.86 4.40
N PHE A 274 -7.93 -6.42 3.78
CA PHE A 274 -8.39 -7.78 4.02
C PHE A 274 -8.16 -8.66 2.80
N PHE A 275 -7.79 -9.91 3.07
CA PHE A 275 -7.73 -10.97 2.06
C PHE A 275 -8.32 -12.26 2.64
N LYS A 276 -8.98 -13.06 1.80
CA LYS A 276 -9.70 -14.27 2.22
C LYS A 276 -9.10 -15.52 1.58
N GLU A 277 -9.16 -16.63 2.30
CA GLU A 277 -8.67 -17.94 1.85
C GLU A 277 -9.61 -19.03 2.36
N ALA A 278 -9.90 -20.03 1.53
CA ALA A 278 -10.81 -21.10 1.91
C ALA A 278 -10.08 -22.23 2.64
N THR A 279 -10.80 -22.99 3.44
CA THR A 279 -10.29 -24.22 4.08
C THR A 279 -10.74 -25.51 3.36
N GLY A 280 -11.24 -25.42 2.12
CA GLY A 280 -11.85 -26.52 1.36
C GLY A 280 -11.64 -26.43 -0.17
N PRO A 281 -12.43 -27.17 -1.01
CA PRO A 281 -12.24 -27.23 -2.47
C PRO A 281 -12.65 -25.95 -3.22
N ILE A 282 -13.37 -25.04 -2.56
CA ILE A 282 -13.62 -23.69 -3.08
C ILE A 282 -12.29 -22.94 -3.01
N THR A 283 -11.79 -22.39 -4.12
CA THR A 283 -10.56 -21.60 -4.13
C THR A 283 -10.85 -20.11 -4.23
N SER A 284 -9.97 -19.28 -3.67
CA SER A 284 -9.92 -17.85 -3.97
C SER A 284 -9.48 -17.65 -5.42
N CYS A 285 -10.08 -16.70 -6.12
CA CYS A 285 -9.76 -16.40 -7.51
C CYS A 285 -8.35 -15.85 -7.63
N ALA A 286 -7.57 -16.37 -8.59
CA ALA A 286 -6.27 -15.81 -8.90
C ALA A 286 -6.45 -14.35 -9.39
N GLY A 287 -5.67 -13.42 -8.83
CA GLY A 287 -5.74 -12.00 -9.20
C GLY A 287 -6.83 -11.18 -8.49
N GLU A 288 -7.57 -11.76 -7.52
CA GLU A 288 -8.45 -10.96 -6.66
C GLU A 288 -7.65 -9.92 -5.87
N LEU A 289 -8.09 -8.65 -5.89
CA LEU A 289 -7.46 -7.58 -5.13
C LEU A 289 -7.92 -7.60 -3.66
N PRO A 290 -7.06 -7.18 -2.71
CA PRO A 290 -7.46 -6.99 -1.33
C PRO A 290 -8.60 -5.98 -1.18
N VAL A 291 -9.43 -6.16 -0.15
CA VAL A 291 -10.48 -5.21 0.20
C VAL A 291 -9.94 -4.19 1.20
N LYS A 292 -9.95 -2.90 0.84
CA LYS A 292 -9.57 -1.79 1.74
C LYS A 292 -10.75 -1.32 2.60
N ARG A 293 -10.47 -0.98 3.85
CA ARG A 293 -11.32 -0.20 4.74
C ARG A 293 -10.49 0.87 5.45
N ASP A 294 -11.06 2.04 5.60
CA ASP A 294 -10.42 3.15 6.33
C ASP A 294 -11.08 3.28 7.70
N ILE A 295 -10.28 3.59 8.71
CA ILE A 295 -10.78 3.84 10.07
C ILE A 295 -9.94 4.90 10.77
N LEU A 296 -10.61 5.79 11.50
CA LEU A 296 -10.00 6.78 12.38
C LEU A 296 -10.09 6.28 13.82
N THR A 297 -8.95 6.06 14.49
CA THR A 297 -8.96 5.82 15.94
C THR A 297 -9.53 7.04 16.66
N SER A 298 -10.27 6.82 17.75
CA SER A 298 -10.85 7.93 18.50
C SER A 298 -9.80 8.65 19.37
N GLY A 299 -10.20 9.71 20.06
CA GLY A 299 -9.28 10.51 20.88
C GLY A 299 -8.49 11.54 20.08
N SER A 300 -7.47 12.12 20.70
CA SER A 300 -6.63 13.16 20.09
C SER A 300 -5.25 12.60 19.75
N PRO A 301 -4.67 12.98 18.59
CA PRO A 301 -3.30 12.63 18.25
C PRO A 301 -2.31 13.05 19.33
N LEU A 302 -1.29 12.23 19.54
CA LEU A 302 -0.15 12.57 20.39
C LEU A 302 0.61 13.76 19.78
N ALA A 303 0.61 14.89 20.48
CA ALA A 303 1.09 16.18 19.97
C ALA A 303 2.57 16.42 20.30
N TYR A 304 3.44 15.61 19.72
CA TYR A 304 4.88 15.78 19.89
C TYR A 304 5.38 17.09 19.30
N CYS A 305 6.24 17.79 20.05
CA CYS A 305 6.93 18.98 19.56
C CYS A 305 7.83 18.64 18.36
N VAL A 306 7.95 19.57 17.40
CA VAL A 306 8.89 19.47 16.28
C VAL A 306 10.03 20.44 16.55
N PRO A 307 11.25 19.97 16.87
CA PRO A 307 12.38 20.84 17.13
C PRO A 307 12.86 21.51 15.83
N THR A 308 13.54 22.65 15.96
CA THR A 308 14.12 23.35 14.81
C THR A 308 15.63 23.52 14.93
N TYR A 309 16.30 23.69 13.79
CA TYR A 309 17.73 23.88 13.69
C TYR A 309 18.05 25.11 12.83
N SER A 310 18.68 26.14 13.41
CA SER A 310 18.86 27.43 12.72
C SER A 310 19.88 27.39 11.58
N GLN A 311 20.81 26.43 11.61
CA GLN A 311 21.80 26.12 10.58
C GLN A 311 21.60 24.71 9.99
N GLY A 312 20.61 23.97 10.49
CA GLY A 312 20.28 22.61 10.06
C GLY A 312 21.45 21.64 10.12
N CYS A 313 21.52 20.77 9.12
CA CYS A 313 22.56 19.75 8.96
C CYS A 313 23.88 20.27 8.37
N SER A 314 24.10 21.58 8.37
CA SER A 314 25.36 22.17 7.89
C SER A 314 26.55 21.54 8.60
N LEU A 315 27.69 21.47 7.92
CA LEU A 315 28.89 20.75 8.39
C LEU A 315 28.69 19.23 8.53
N GLY A 316 27.65 18.65 7.93
CA GLY A 316 27.40 17.19 8.03
C GLY A 316 27.02 16.74 9.45
N VAL A 317 26.42 17.64 10.24
CA VAL A 317 25.91 17.32 11.58
C VAL A 317 24.54 16.68 11.43
N VAL A 318 24.54 15.36 11.22
CA VAL A 318 23.36 14.52 10.94
C VAL A 318 23.36 13.23 11.76
N VAL A 319 22.20 12.57 11.82
CA VAL A 319 22.10 11.16 12.20
C VAL A 319 22.50 10.33 10.98
N ALA A 320 23.79 10.04 10.79
CA ALA A 320 24.22 9.35 9.55
C ALA A 320 23.84 7.87 9.55
N ASP A 321 24.21 7.17 10.62
CA ASP A 321 23.82 5.77 10.85
C ASP A 321 23.22 5.64 12.25
N PHE A 322 22.14 4.89 12.36
CA PHE A 322 21.65 4.41 13.63
C PHE A 322 21.15 2.97 13.50
N GLN A 323 21.57 2.16 14.45
CA GLN A 323 21.14 0.79 14.59
C GLN A 323 20.75 0.54 16.02
N LEU A 324 19.52 0.09 16.23
CA LEU A 324 19.10 -0.56 17.47
C LEU A 324 19.23 -2.08 17.26
N THR A 325 20.29 -2.65 17.81
CA THR A 325 20.70 -4.03 17.59
C THR A 325 19.59 -5.02 17.96
N ASN A 326 19.46 -6.09 17.17
CA ASN A 326 18.41 -7.12 17.29
C ASN A 326 16.98 -6.61 17.07
N THR A 327 16.82 -5.47 16.39
CA THR A 327 15.51 -4.94 16.00
C THR A 327 15.48 -4.64 14.49
N ASN A 328 14.30 -4.25 13.98
CA ASN A 328 14.14 -3.75 12.61
C ASN A 328 14.46 -2.25 12.46
N LEU A 329 14.90 -1.56 13.53
CA LEU A 329 15.32 -0.16 13.48
C LEU A 329 16.81 -0.08 13.14
N THR A 330 17.10 -0.13 11.84
CA THR A 330 18.47 -0.01 11.32
C THR A 330 18.46 0.77 10.02
N TYR A 331 19.26 1.83 9.97
CA TYR A 331 19.44 2.63 8.77
C TYR A 331 20.87 3.14 8.70
N PHE A 332 21.36 3.26 7.47
CA PHE A 332 22.73 3.65 7.17
C PHE A 332 22.71 4.74 6.10
N ASN A 333 23.57 5.74 6.28
CA ASN A 333 23.78 6.83 5.35
C ASN A 333 22.47 7.54 4.94
N THR A 334 21.61 7.85 5.92
CA THR A 334 20.30 8.51 5.67
C THR A 334 20.43 9.96 5.21
N GLY A 335 21.58 10.59 5.47
CA GLY A 335 21.82 11.98 5.10
C GLY A 335 21.08 12.93 6.04
N CYS A 336 20.59 14.06 5.51
CA CYS A 336 19.84 15.04 6.28
C CYS A 336 18.38 15.04 5.86
N SER A 337 17.48 14.91 6.84
CA SER A 337 16.04 15.05 6.65
C SER A 337 15.67 16.48 6.21
N PRO A 338 14.64 16.66 5.36
CA PRO A 338 14.15 17.98 4.98
C PRO A 338 13.84 18.84 6.22
N GLY A 339 14.44 20.02 6.30
CA GLY A 339 14.26 20.91 7.47
C GLY A 339 14.94 20.42 8.76
N SER A 340 15.86 19.46 8.67
CA SER A 340 16.57 18.85 9.81
C SER A 340 15.65 18.12 10.81
N PHE A 341 14.46 17.72 10.35
CA PHE A 341 13.53 16.88 11.08
C PHE A 341 12.94 15.80 10.17
N GLY A 342 13.05 14.53 10.57
CA GLY A 342 12.46 13.38 9.86
C GLY A 342 11.50 12.60 10.76
N TYR A 343 10.34 12.20 10.23
CA TYR A 343 9.45 11.24 10.90
C TYR A 343 9.30 9.97 10.06
N PHE A 344 9.69 8.84 10.64
CA PHE A 344 9.69 7.51 10.02
C PHE A 344 8.60 6.64 10.66
N GLY A 345 7.36 6.83 10.18
CA GLY A 345 6.17 6.20 10.77
C GLY A 345 5.59 4.98 10.03
N ASN A 346 6.14 4.60 8.88
CA ASN A 346 5.54 3.57 8.02
C ASN A 346 5.68 2.15 8.59
N THR A 347 6.69 1.94 9.44
CA THR A 347 6.92 0.68 10.15
C THR A 347 7.20 0.94 11.60
N SER A 348 6.73 0.05 12.46
CA SER A 348 6.99 0.12 13.88
C SER A 348 8.09 -0.86 14.31
N THR A 349 8.88 -0.46 15.29
CA THR A 349 9.86 -1.33 15.95
C THR A 349 9.34 -1.82 17.31
N PRO A 350 9.14 -3.14 17.49
CA PRO A 350 8.69 -3.69 18.78
C PRO A 350 9.81 -3.65 19.82
N LEU A 351 9.52 -3.09 20.99
CA LEU A 351 10.41 -3.02 22.14
C LEU A 351 9.65 -3.48 23.38
N ALA A 352 10.11 -4.55 24.01
CA ALA A 352 9.47 -5.14 25.16
C ALA A 352 9.86 -4.41 26.46
N GLN A 353 8.88 -4.22 27.34
CA GLN A 353 9.10 -3.71 28.70
C GLN A 353 10.17 -4.52 29.45
N GLY A 354 11.01 -3.81 30.21
CA GLY A 354 12.06 -4.40 31.04
C GLY A 354 13.27 -4.90 30.25
N GLN A 355 13.25 -4.83 28.92
CA GLN A 355 14.35 -5.25 28.06
C GLN A 355 15.32 -4.10 27.76
N SER A 356 16.52 -4.49 27.36
CA SER A 356 17.61 -3.58 27.05
C SER A 356 18.09 -3.82 25.63
N TYR A 357 18.12 -2.76 24.83
CA TYR A 357 18.45 -2.81 23.41
C TYR A 357 19.75 -2.05 23.15
N PRO A 358 20.83 -2.75 22.78
CA PRO A 358 22.08 -2.10 22.42
C PRO A 358 21.88 -1.23 21.17
N PHE A 359 22.49 -0.06 21.14
CA PHE A 359 22.47 0.79 19.94
C PHE A 359 23.88 1.13 19.48
N VAL A 360 23.99 1.44 18.18
CA VAL A 360 25.16 2.04 17.56
C VAL A 360 24.70 3.28 16.79
N PHE A 361 25.35 4.41 17.03
CA PHE A 361 25.18 5.65 16.28
C PHE A 361 26.51 6.00 15.61
N LYS A 362 26.48 6.53 14.38
CA LYS A 362 27.67 7.12 13.73
C LYS A 362 27.40 8.49 13.15
N THR A 363 28.41 9.35 13.19
CA THR A 363 28.40 10.64 12.47
C THR A 363 28.65 10.41 10.99
N TYR A 364 28.27 11.40 10.18
CA TYR A 364 28.74 11.49 8.80
C TYR A 364 30.27 11.67 8.79
N ILE A 365 30.94 10.96 7.88
CA ILE A 365 32.37 11.08 7.61
C ILE A 365 32.51 11.40 6.13
N ASP A 366 33.22 12.48 5.82
CA ASP A 366 33.43 12.88 4.43
C ASP A 366 34.45 11.97 3.71
N SER A 367 34.62 12.20 2.41
CA SER A 367 35.53 11.41 1.58
C SER A 367 37.01 11.51 1.98
N THR A 368 37.38 12.46 2.83
CA THR A 368 38.74 12.64 3.36
C THR A 368 38.93 11.98 4.72
N GLY A 369 37.88 11.38 5.29
CA GLY A 369 37.90 10.81 6.63
C GLY A 369 37.65 11.83 7.75
N THR A 370 37.23 13.05 7.39
CA THR A 370 36.96 14.12 8.35
C THR A 370 35.50 14.07 8.79
N TYR A 371 35.24 14.38 10.06
CA TYR A 371 33.90 14.49 10.62
C TYR A 371 33.84 15.67 11.58
N TYR A 372 32.63 16.20 11.78
CA TYR A 372 32.37 17.20 12.80
C TYR A 372 31.85 16.50 14.05
N PRO A 373 32.47 16.72 15.24
CA PRO A 373 32.02 16.10 16.48
C PRO A 373 30.60 16.55 16.85
N GLN A 374 29.75 15.64 17.32
CA GLN A 374 28.35 15.91 17.66
C GLN A 374 27.96 15.38 19.05
N HIS A 375 27.04 16.02 19.77
CA HIS A 375 26.33 15.38 20.87
C HIS A 375 25.09 14.65 20.37
N ILE A 376 24.67 13.62 21.09
CA ILE A 376 23.46 12.85 20.79
C ILE A 376 22.66 12.65 22.06
N ALA A 377 21.34 12.63 21.92
CA ALA A 377 20.44 12.12 22.95
C ALA A 377 19.25 11.41 22.32
N ILE A 378 18.73 10.44 23.08
CA ILE A 378 17.68 9.53 22.64
C ILE A 378 16.59 9.50 23.71
N TRP A 379 15.35 9.74 23.29
CA TRP A 379 14.14 9.68 24.11
C TRP A 379 13.18 8.64 23.55
N ILE A 380 12.35 8.09 24.42
CA ILE A 380 11.15 7.34 24.05
C ILE A 380 10.01 7.88 24.91
N ASP A 381 8.88 8.25 24.33
CA ASP A 381 7.68 8.61 25.11
C ASP A 381 7.09 7.33 25.71
N LEU A 382 7.60 6.99 26.90
CA LEU A 382 7.35 5.75 27.61
C LEU A 382 5.97 5.72 28.24
N ASN A 383 5.39 6.88 28.54
CA ASN A 383 4.07 6.99 29.14
C ASN A 383 2.95 7.19 28.10
N ARG A 384 3.30 7.38 26.82
CA ARG A 384 2.42 7.59 25.67
C ARG A 384 1.55 8.84 25.80
N ASN A 385 2.07 9.92 26.39
CA ASN A 385 1.34 11.17 26.58
C ASN A 385 1.60 12.23 25.49
N GLY A 386 2.49 11.95 24.54
CA GLY A 386 2.82 12.85 23.44
C GLY A 386 3.87 13.91 23.78
N THR A 387 4.50 13.82 24.96
CA THR A 387 5.63 14.67 25.36
C THR A 387 6.84 13.80 25.67
N PHE A 388 8.04 14.37 25.52
CA PHE A 388 9.29 13.70 25.88
C PHE A 388 9.82 14.33 27.15
N GLU A 389 9.71 13.63 28.28
CA GLU A 389 10.22 14.17 29.54
C GLU A 389 11.70 13.86 29.77
N VAL A 390 12.31 14.53 30.76
CA VAL A 390 13.68 14.24 31.16
C VAL A 390 13.83 12.81 31.70
N SER A 391 12.79 12.29 32.37
CA SER A 391 12.73 10.89 32.84
C SER A 391 12.67 9.86 31.70
N GLU A 392 12.33 10.31 30.49
CA GLU A 392 12.18 9.49 29.30
C GLU A 392 13.40 9.54 28.38
N ARG A 393 14.42 10.31 28.77
CA ARG A 393 15.72 10.36 28.09
C ARG A 393 16.55 9.12 28.43
N LEU A 394 16.52 8.14 27.54
CA LEU A 394 17.21 6.86 27.73
C LEU A 394 18.71 6.93 27.45
N TYR A 395 19.16 7.89 26.66
CA TYR A 395 20.58 8.13 26.42
C TYR A 395 20.90 9.60 26.20
N ARG A 396 22.09 10.02 26.64
CA ARG A 396 22.69 11.32 26.33
C ARG A 396 24.21 11.19 26.39
N SER A 397 24.91 11.70 25.39
CA SER A 397 26.37 11.73 25.41
C SER A 397 26.90 12.81 26.37
N THR A 398 28.13 12.62 26.88
CA THR A 398 28.81 13.52 27.82
C THR A 398 30.17 13.94 27.23
N GLY A 399 30.55 15.23 27.32
CA GLY A 399 31.86 15.75 26.89
C GLY A 399 31.77 17.02 26.04
N THR A 400 32.89 17.50 25.47
CA THR A 400 32.95 18.63 24.50
C THR A 400 33.63 18.24 23.17
N SER A 401 34.35 17.13 23.14
CA SER A 401 34.87 16.48 21.93
C SER A 401 34.48 15.01 21.99
N VAL A 402 33.96 14.49 20.89
CA VAL A 402 33.27 13.19 20.86
C VAL A 402 33.76 12.31 19.73
N SER A 403 33.60 11.00 19.91
CA SER A 403 33.86 9.95 18.91
C SER A 403 32.98 10.14 17.66
N ASN A 404 33.40 9.60 16.52
CA ASN A 404 32.55 9.45 15.33
C ASN A 404 31.56 8.27 15.45
N THR A 405 31.68 7.46 16.51
CA THR A 405 30.80 6.31 16.81
C THR A 405 30.47 6.27 18.30
N TRP A 406 29.20 6.05 18.63
CA TRP A 406 28.71 5.78 19.98
C TRP A 406 28.05 4.43 20.02
N SER A 407 28.27 3.73 21.12
CA SER A 407 27.48 2.59 21.50
C SER A 407 26.95 2.77 22.91
N GLY A 408 25.80 2.19 23.16
CA GLY A 408 25.15 2.23 24.45
C GLY A 408 24.00 1.23 24.48
N THR A 409 23.13 1.38 25.46
CA THR A 409 21.97 0.52 25.63
C THR A 409 20.78 1.35 26.03
N LEU A 410 19.66 1.16 25.34
CA LEU A 410 18.37 1.74 25.71
C LEU A 410 17.65 0.72 26.60
N ALA A 411 17.55 1.03 27.89
CA ALA A 411 16.82 0.21 28.85
C ALA A 411 15.35 0.65 28.89
N ILE A 412 14.44 -0.21 28.43
CA ILE A 412 13.00 0.07 28.46
C ILE A 412 12.48 -0.24 29.87
N PRO A 413 11.92 0.74 30.60
CA PRO A 413 11.40 0.48 31.94
C PRO A 413 10.25 -0.52 31.93
N ALA A 414 10.17 -1.36 32.97
CA ALA A 414 9.12 -2.37 33.10
C ALA A 414 7.71 -1.76 33.26
N ASN A 415 7.62 -0.48 33.61
CA ASN A 415 6.37 0.27 33.77
C ASN A 415 6.04 1.17 32.57
N ALA A 416 6.76 1.06 31.45
CA ALA A 416 6.40 1.78 30.23
C ALA A 416 4.98 1.40 29.78
N THR A 417 4.19 2.29 29.21
CA THR A 417 2.81 2.01 28.83
C THR A 417 2.79 1.28 27.48
N PRO A 418 2.20 0.06 27.37
CA PRO A 418 2.16 -0.67 26.10
C PRO A 418 1.43 0.09 24.99
N GLY A 419 1.83 -0.17 23.74
CA GLY A 419 1.25 0.39 22.51
C GLY A 419 2.23 1.26 21.72
N MET A 420 1.76 1.78 20.59
CA MET A 420 2.57 2.61 19.70
C MET A 420 2.86 3.99 20.29
N THR A 421 4.12 4.43 20.13
CA THR A 421 4.66 5.71 20.60
C THR A 421 5.88 6.12 19.77
N ARG A 422 6.51 7.26 20.07
CA ARG A 422 7.70 7.74 19.36
C ARG A 422 8.99 7.49 20.13
N LEU A 423 10.02 7.12 19.37
CA LEU A 423 11.43 7.23 19.74
C LEU A 423 12.01 8.44 19.02
N ARG A 424 12.72 9.32 19.72
CA ARG A 424 13.39 10.49 19.14
C ARG A 424 14.90 10.40 19.32
N ILE A 425 15.64 10.60 18.23
CA ILE A 425 17.10 10.78 18.23
C ILE A 425 17.38 12.22 17.83
N ARG A 426 18.20 12.93 18.59
CA ARG A 426 18.63 14.28 18.25
C ARG A 426 20.14 14.39 18.30
N THR A 427 20.68 15.23 17.41
CA THR A 427 22.10 15.59 17.39
C THR A 427 22.31 17.10 17.55
N GLN A 428 23.51 17.49 17.95
CA GLN A 428 23.98 18.88 17.95
C GLN A 428 25.50 18.97 17.74
N TYR A 429 26.01 19.99 17.04
CA TYR A 429 27.45 20.22 16.94
C TYR A 429 28.11 20.40 18.32
N ALA A 430 29.21 19.69 18.58
CA ALA A 430 29.75 19.54 19.94
C ALA A 430 30.17 20.87 20.61
N GLU A 431 30.63 21.85 19.83
CA GLU A 431 31.01 23.18 20.35
C GLU A 431 29.80 24.00 20.85
N HIS A 432 28.58 23.62 20.46
CA HIS A 432 27.34 24.27 20.89
C HIS A 432 26.69 23.59 22.11
N GLY A 433 27.38 22.64 22.73
CA GLY A 433 26.92 21.95 23.93
C GLY A 433 26.09 20.70 23.63
N THR A 434 25.61 20.10 24.71
CA THR A 434 24.91 18.83 24.73
C THR A 434 23.45 18.95 24.33
N VAL A 435 22.90 17.86 23.77
CA VAL A 435 21.48 17.74 23.46
C VAL A 435 20.71 17.44 24.75
N ASP A 436 20.09 18.47 25.32
CA ASP A 436 19.39 18.40 26.60
C ASP A 436 17.88 18.36 26.51
N ASP A 437 17.34 18.98 25.49
CA ASP A 437 15.91 19.19 25.34
C ASP A 437 15.42 18.53 24.03
N PRO A 438 14.27 17.86 24.02
CA PRO A 438 13.74 17.19 22.83
C PRO A 438 13.02 18.15 21.86
N CYS A 439 12.69 19.37 22.27
CA CYS A 439 11.83 20.33 21.57
C CYS A 439 12.53 21.64 21.20
N GLU A 440 13.55 22.05 21.96
CA GLU A 440 14.19 23.35 21.79
C GLU A 440 14.93 23.49 20.46
N THR A 441 15.15 24.76 20.10
CA THR A 441 15.91 25.13 18.90
C THR A 441 17.41 24.98 19.13
N TYR A 442 18.09 24.27 18.23
CA TYR A 442 19.56 24.20 18.21
C TYR A 442 20.16 24.87 16.98
N ALA A 443 21.47 25.09 16.99
CA ALA A 443 22.16 25.69 15.85
C ALA A 443 22.32 24.68 14.71
N TYR A 444 23.07 23.60 14.97
CA TYR A 444 23.39 22.55 14.00
C TYR A 444 22.83 21.22 14.47
N GLY A 445 22.47 20.34 13.54
CA GLY A 445 22.05 18.98 13.83
C GLY A 445 20.80 18.56 13.08
N GLU A 446 20.29 17.41 13.52
CA GLU A 446 19.09 16.78 13.01
C GLU A 446 18.32 16.13 14.16
N ALA A 447 17.00 16.05 13.99
CA ALA A 447 16.12 15.25 14.81
C ALA A 447 15.40 14.21 13.95
N GLU A 448 15.39 12.95 14.38
CA GLU A 448 14.64 11.87 13.75
C GLU A 448 13.69 11.23 14.75
N ASP A 449 12.42 11.18 14.39
CA ASP A 449 11.38 10.45 15.11
C ASP A 449 11.10 9.12 14.40
N HIS A 450 11.08 8.03 15.16
CA HIS A 450 10.77 6.68 14.69
C HIS A 450 9.55 6.15 15.43
N LEU A 451 8.66 5.48 14.71
CA LEU A 451 7.53 4.78 15.33
C LEU A 451 8.03 3.48 15.99
N ILE A 452 7.67 3.31 17.26
CA ILE A 452 7.95 2.10 18.01
C ILE A 452 6.65 1.55 18.62
N THR A 453 6.67 0.26 18.96
CA THR A 453 5.60 -0.39 19.72
C THR A 453 6.20 -0.85 21.04
N LEU A 454 5.74 -0.28 22.16
CA LEU A 454 6.03 -0.82 23.47
C LEU A 454 5.18 -2.06 23.68
N GLU A 455 5.82 -3.22 23.76
CA GLU A 455 5.12 -4.48 23.95
C GLU A 455 4.91 -4.73 25.44
N ASP A 456 3.68 -5.14 25.76
CA ASP A 456 3.37 -5.66 27.08
C ASP A 456 4.16 -6.96 27.26
N ASN A 457 5.16 -6.91 28.13
CA ASN A 457 5.96 -8.08 28.46
C ASN A 457 5.39 -8.81 29.69
N SER A 458 4.20 -8.42 30.18
CA SER A 458 3.58 -9.04 31.35
C SER A 458 3.15 -10.48 31.10
N VAL A 459 3.06 -10.92 29.84
CA VAL A 459 2.76 -12.31 29.47
C VAL A 459 3.84 -12.85 28.53
N ILE A 460 4.44 -13.98 28.87
CA ILE A 460 5.40 -14.69 28.02
C ILE A 460 4.91 -16.11 27.76
N VAL A 461 5.02 -16.55 26.51
CA VAL A 461 4.56 -17.87 26.07
C VAL A 461 5.75 -18.75 25.68
N SER A 462 5.69 -20.05 25.97
CA SER A 462 6.70 -21.01 25.52
C SER A 462 6.70 -21.11 24.00
N ALA A 463 7.84 -20.91 23.33
CA ALA A 463 7.99 -21.11 21.89
C ALA A 463 8.20 -22.58 21.51
N GLN A 464 8.81 -23.37 22.40
CA GLN A 464 9.07 -24.79 22.21
C GLN A 464 9.38 -25.48 23.54
N THR A 465 9.57 -26.80 23.50
CA THR A 465 10.12 -27.59 24.62
C THR A 465 11.58 -27.22 24.88
N GLY A 466 11.93 -26.95 26.15
CA GLY A 466 13.29 -26.55 26.52
C GLY A 466 13.44 -26.20 28.00
N ASP A 467 14.64 -25.77 28.39
CA ASP A 467 14.93 -25.36 29.77
C ASP A 467 14.51 -23.90 30.00
N TRP A 468 14.10 -23.55 31.21
CA TRP A 468 13.50 -22.25 31.55
C TRP A 468 14.44 -21.08 31.28
N ASP A 469 15.73 -21.23 31.54
CA ASP A 469 16.77 -20.22 31.34
C ASP A 469 17.25 -20.09 29.89
N MET A 470 16.86 -21.03 29.02
CA MET A 470 17.19 -20.96 27.61
C MET A 470 16.25 -20.01 26.89
N GLY A 471 16.80 -18.93 26.35
CA GLY A 471 16.04 -17.94 25.59
C GLY A 471 15.21 -18.56 24.44
N THR A 472 15.73 -19.61 23.81
CA THR A 472 15.03 -20.34 22.74
C THR A 472 13.75 -21.04 23.19
N THR A 473 13.56 -21.30 24.48
CA THR A 473 12.34 -21.91 25.02
C THR A 473 11.14 -20.96 24.95
N TRP A 474 11.37 -19.66 24.80
CA TRP A 474 10.35 -18.62 24.95
C TRP A 474 10.20 -17.79 23.68
N VAL A 475 8.96 -17.39 23.41
CA VAL A 475 8.70 -16.38 22.38
C VAL A 475 9.36 -15.09 22.84
N GLY A 476 10.15 -14.48 21.96
CA GLY A 476 10.97 -13.31 22.29
C GLY A 476 12.41 -13.63 22.71
N GLY A 477 12.80 -14.91 22.80
CA GLY A 477 14.20 -15.29 22.91
C GLY A 477 14.85 -15.03 24.27
N GLN A 478 14.06 -14.79 25.32
CA GLN A 478 14.53 -14.47 26.68
C GLN A 478 13.72 -15.24 27.73
N ALA A 479 14.37 -15.64 28.82
CA ALA A 479 13.72 -16.35 29.92
C ALA A 479 12.74 -15.46 30.71
N PRO A 480 11.61 -15.99 31.22
CA PRO A 480 10.67 -15.27 32.05
C PRO A 480 11.30 -14.75 33.34
N THR A 481 10.82 -13.59 33.77
CA THR A 481 11.15 -12.91 35.01
C THR A 481 9.98 -12.96 36.00
N GLY A 482 10.27 -12.68 37.28
CA GLY A 482 9.32 -12.75 38.39
C GLY A 482 8.05 -11.90 38.26
N ASN A 483 8.01 -10.94 37.33
CA ASN A 483 6.86 -10.06 37.11
C ASN A 483 5.93 -10.54 35.99
N GLN A 484 6.28 -11.63 35.29
CA GLN A 484 5.58 -12.08 34.09
C GLN A 484 4.68 -13.28 34.38
N LYS A 485 3.49 -13.27 33.77
CA LYS A 485 2.66 -14.45 33.61
C LYS A 485 3.25 -15.31 32.50
N VAL A 486 3.53 -16.55 32.82
CA VAL A 486 4.07 -17.54 31.88
C VAL A 486 2.94 -18.41 31.39
N ILE A 487 2.86 -18.63 30.08
CA ILE A 487 1.92 -19.56 29.47
C ILE A 487 2.73 -20.65 28.76
N ILE A 488 2.57 -21.89 29.21
CA ILE A 488 3.15 -23.04 28.53
C ILE A 488 2.11 -23.60 27.56
N GLN A 489 2.43 -23.54 26.28
CA GLN A 489 1.54 -23.87 25.16
C GLN A 489 1.31 -25.39 25.04
N PRO A 490 0.25 -25.81 24.32
CA PRO A 490 -0.07 -27.22 24.16
C PRO A 490 1.10 -28.05 23.63
N GLY A 491 1.43 -29.15 24.31
CA GLY A 491 2.48 -30.07 23.90
C GLY A 491 3.92 -29.61 24.17
N HIS A 492 4.14 -28.41 24.74
CA HIS A 492 5.46 -27.95 25.15
C HIS A 492 5.81 -28.44 26.56
N ILE A 493 7.07 -28.80 26.77
CA ILE A 493 7.62 -29.18 28.08
C ILE A 493 8.71 -28.17 28.45
N VAL A 494 8.49 -27.38 29.50
CA VAL A 494 9.50 -26.46 30.03
C VAL A 494 10.15 -27.06 31.27
N ARG A 495 11.48 -27.06 31.37
CA ARG A 495 12.21 -27.60 32.52
C ARG A 495 12.87 -26.54 33.38
N ILE A 496 12.71 -26.61 34.69
CA ILE A 496 13.50 -25.84 35.66
C ILE A 496 14.54 -26.80 36.23
N ASN A 497 15.79 -26.67 35.78
CA ASN A 497 16.83 -27.66 35.99
C ASN A 497 17.93 -27.14 36.93
N GLY A 498 17.79 -27.40 38.23
CA GLY A 498 18.77 -26.98 39.25
C GLY A 498 18.92 -25.46 39.42
N LEU A 499 17.97 -24.68 38.91
CA LEU A 499 17.93 -23.23 38.98
C LEU A 499 16.80 -22.74 39.89
N SER A 500 17.01 -21.59 40.52
CA SER A 500 15.93 -20.81 41.13
C SER A 500 15.45 -19.76 40.14
N VAL A 501 14.24 -19.92 39.64
CA VAL A 501 13.59 -19.02 38.67
C VAL A 501 12.34 -18.40 39.29
N SER A 502 11.83 -17.32 38.69
CA SER A 502 10.65 -16.63 39.21
C SER A 502 9.67 -16.28 38.10
N ALA A 503 8.38 -16.29 38.43
CA ALA A 503 7.28 -15.79 37.59
C ALA A 503 6.19 -15.16 38.47
N LYS A 504 5.34 -14.33 37.89
CA LYS A 504 4.13 -13.81 38.56
C LYS A 504 3.07 -14.88 38.67
N GLU A 505 2.87 -15.61 37.58
CA GLU A 505 1.92 -16.71 37.44
C GLU A 505 2.46 -17.68 36.39
N VAL A 506 2.11 -18.97 36.48
CA VAL A 506 2.32 -19.93 35.38
C VAL A 506 0.98 -20.58 35.04
N SER A 507 0.59 -20.55 33.78
CA SER A 507 -0.59 -21.21 33.22
C SER A 507 -0.16 -22.30 32.26
N LEU A 508 -0.70 -23.51 32.45
CA LEU A 508 -0.42 -24.68 31.61
C LEU A 508 -1.61 -24.89 30.68
N VAL A 509 -1.48 -24.54 29.40
CA VAL A 509 -2.52 -24.75 28.39
C VAL A 509 -2.20 -26.05 27.67
N ASN A 510 -2.52 -27.20 28.27
CA ASN A 510 -2.12 -28.54 27.78
C ASN A 510 -0.60 -28.71 27.56
N GLY A 511 0.21 -27.92 28.25
CA GLY A 511 1.67 -28.05 28.32
C GLY A 511 2.14 -28.57 29.68
N THR A 512 3.44 -28.80 29.81
CA THR A 512 4.06 -29.39 31.01
C THR A 512 5.17 -28.49 31.55
N LEU A 513 5.22 -28.34 32.87
CA LEU A 513 6.34 -27.74 33.59
C LEU A 513 7.01 -28.81 34.46
N ASP A 514 8.25 -29.14 34.15
CA ASP A 514 9.06 -30.13 34.89
C ASP A 514 10.07 -29.42 35.79
N VAL A 515 10.06 -29.74 37.08
CA VAL A 515 11.08 -29.24 38.03
C VAL A 515 12.02 -30.39 38.34
N VAL A 516 13.28 -30.26 37.93
CA VAL A 516 14.29 -31.33 38.02
C VAL A 516 15.58 -30.83 38.66
N ASN A 517 16.39 -31.74 39.19
CA ASN A 517 17.68 -31.45 39.84
C ASN A 517 17.63 -30.37 40.93
N ASN A 518 16.60 -30.38 41.77
CA ASN A 518 16.34 -29.35 42.81
C ASN A 518 16.09 -27.94 42.25
N GLY A 519 15.54 -27.84 41.03
CA GLY A 519 15.00 -26.57 40.53
C GLY A 519 13.93 -26.00 41.48
N LEU A 520 13.77 -24.68 41.45
CA LEU A 520 12.81 -23.95 42.26
C LEU A 520 12.11 -22.90 41.40
N LEU A 521 10.77 -22.88 41.44
CA LEU A 521 9.95 -21.81 40.88
C LEU A 521 9.40 -20.97 42.03
N LEU A 522 9.73 -19.69 42.04
CA LEU A 522 9.15 -18.70 42.96
C LEU A 522 8.01 -17.96 42.26
N LEU A 523 6.81 -18.02 42.84
CA LEU A 523 5.65 -17.31 42.31
C LEU A 523 5.41 -16.03 43.11
N ASN A 524 5.27 -14.89 42.43
CA ASN A 524 5.07 -13.58 43.06
C ASN A 524 6.19 -13.17 44.05
N GLY A 525 7.41 -13.71 43.89
CA GLY A 525 8.55 -13.39 44.75
C GLY A 525 8.44 -13.91 46.20
N GLN A 526 7.63 -14.95 46.43
CA GLN A 526 7.50 -15.66 47.71
C GLN A 526 8.04 -17.09 47.60
#